data_AF-A0A7C4YKE7-F1
#
_entry.id   AF-A0A7C4YKE7-F1
#
_cell.length_a   1.000
_cell.length_b   1.000
_cell.length_c   1.000
_cell.angle_alpha   90.00
_cell.angle_beta   90.00
_cell.angle_gamma   90.00
#
_symmetry.space_group_name_H-M   'P 1'
#
loop_
_entity.id
_entity.type
_entity.pdbx_description
1 polymer ?
#
loop_
_entity_poly.entity_id
_entity_poly.type
_entity_poly.pdbx_seq_one_letter_code
_entity_poly.pdbx_strand_id
1 'polypeptide(L)'
;PDFVKKLIDWGAGPRAGISLIQAGQAFAAMDGRFSVAIDDIRKAAAPVLRHRISPNFQAQAEGKSSEDVIAMVLQAVGEADAPKYSPKRRL
;
A
#
# COMPACT_ATOMS: atom_id res chain seq x y z
N PRO A 1 3.21 -10.71 4.75
CA PRO A 1 3.87 -11.68 3.83
C PRO A 1 5.34 -11.91 4.21
N ASP A 2 5.83 -13.14 4.16
CA ASP A 2 7.18 -13.48 4.66
C ASP A 2 8.31 -12.86 3.84
N PHE A 3 8.10 -12.65 2.54
CA PHE A 3 9.11 -12.04 1.67
C PHE A 3 9.50 -10.62 2.11
N VAL A 4 8.61 -9.88 2.79
CA VAL A 4 8.92 -8.53 3.28
C VAL A 4 10.07 -8.57 4.28
N LYS A 5 10.07 -9.53 5.20
CA LYS A 5 11.16 -9.70 6.18
C LYS A 5 12.46 -10.17 5.53
N LYS A 6 12.38 -10.82 4.36
CA LYS A 6 13.54 -11.37 3.64
C LYS A 6 14.18 -10.38 2.67
N LEU A 7 13.41 -9.42 2.15
CA LEU A 7 13.84 -8.53 1.06
C LEU A 7 14.02 -7.07 1.49
N ILE A 8 13.60 -6.67 2.70
CA ILE A 8 13.61 -5.28 3.16
C ILE A 8 14.42 -5.14 4.46
N ASP A 9 15.35 -4.18 4.49
CA ASP A 9 16.07 -3.79 5.71
C ASP A 9 15.26 -2.79 6.55
N TRP A 10 14.63 -1.82 5.86
CA TRP A 10 13.87 -0.75 6.50
C TRP A 10 12.52 -0.56 5.82
N GLY A 11 11.46 -0.76 6.60
CA GLY A 11 10.07 -0.59 6.15
C GLY A 11 9.59 0.86 6.21
N ALA A 12 8.41 1.08 5.65
CA ALA A 12 7.77 2.39 5.65
C ALA A 12 7.33 2.79 7.07
N GLY A 13 7.83 3.93 7.56
CA GLY A 13 7.46 4.47 8.88
C GLY A 13 6.04 5.06 8.93
N PRO A 14 5.59 5.55 10.10
CA PRO A 14 4.21 6.03 10.32
C PRO A 14 3.80 7.19 9.38
N ARG A 15 4.77 8.00 8.93
CA ARG A 15 4.54 9.07 7.94
C ARG A 15 4.06 8.54 6.60
N ALA A 16 4.46 7.33 6.21
CA ALA A 16 3.99 6.73 4.97
C ALA A 16 2.48 6.46 5.01
N GLY A 17 1.96 5.96 6.14
CA GLY A 17 0.53 5.74 6.31
C GLY A 17 -0.29 7.03 6.21
N ILE A 18 0.17 8.11 6.85
CA ILE A 18 -0.47 9.42 6.75
C ILE A 18 -0.45 9.92 5.29
N SER A 19 0.70 9.81 4.62
CA SER A 19 0.83 10.22 3.22
C SER A 19 -0.05 9.38 2.26
N LEU A 20 -0.25 8.09 2.51
CA LEU A 20 -1.16 7.26 1.73
C LEU A 20 -2.60 7.76 1.83
N ILE A 21 -3.06 8.12 3.04
CA ILE A 21 -4.42 8.65 3.24
C ILE A 21 -4.58 9.99 2.51
N GLN A 22 -3.62 10.91 2.68
CA GLN A 22 -3.67 12.23 2.03
C GLN A 22 -3.63 12.11 0.50
N ALA A 23 -2.78 11.24 -0.04
CA ALA A 23 -2.71 10.98 -1.47
C ALA A 23 -4.02 10.35 -1.99
N GLY A 24 -4.61 9.42 -1.25
CA GLY A 24 -5.90 8.83 -1.59
C GLY A 24 -7.03 9.87 -1.64
N GLN A 25 -7.06 10.79 -0.67
CA GLN A 25 -8.01 11.92 -0.67
C GLN A 25 -7.78 12.85 -1.87
N ALA A 26 -6.52 13.13 -2.21
CA ALA A 26 -6.19 13.94 -3.38
C ALA A 26 -6.66 13.29 -4.67
N PHE A 27 -6.44 11.98 -4.86
CA PHE A 27 -6.93 11.24 -6.02
C PHE A 27 -8.45 11.25 -6.13
N ALA A 28 -9.15 10.98 -5.02
CA ALA A 28 -10.61 11.03 -5.00
C ALA A 28 -11.14 12.44 -5.35
N ALA A 29 -10.52 13.48 -4.81
CA ALA A 29 -10.91 14.87 -5.07
C ALA A 29 -10.65 15.28 -6.53
N MET A 30 -9.51 14.87 -7.12
CA MET A 30 -9.21 15.10 -8.54
C MET A 30 -10.21 14.39 -9.47
N ASP A 31 -10.72 13.23 -9.05
CA ASP A 31 -11.76 12.48 -9.75
C ASP A 31 -13.20 13.01 -9.46
N GLY A 32 -13.35 14.10 -8.69
CA GLY A 32 -14.64 14.70 -8.32
C GLY A 32 -15.47 13.87 -7.34
N ARG A 33 -14.86 12.89 -6.66
CA ARG A 33 -15.52 12.02 -5.68
C ARG A 33 -15.34 12.55 -4.26
N PHE A 34 -16.40 12.45 -3.46
CA PHE A 34 -16.39 12.86 -2.05
C PHE A 34 -15.89 11.78 -1.09
N SER A 35 -15.61 10.57 -1.60
CA SER A 35 -15.14 9.43 -0.82
C SER A 35 -13.95 8.74 -1.50
N VAL A 36 -13.00 8.34 -0.65
CA VAL A 36 -11.80 7.58 -1.05
C VAL A 36 -12.19 6.14 -1.33
N ALA A 37 -11.80 5.64 -2.51
CA ALA A 37 -11.91 4.24 -2.88
C ALA A 37 -10.62 3.48 -2.57
N ILE A 38 -10.68 2.15 -2.49
CA ILE A 38 -9.49 1.30 -2.31
C ILE A 38 -8.47 1.55 -3.43
N ASP A 39 -8.95 1.73 -4.66
CA ASP A 39 -8.11 2.01 -5.82
C ASP A 39 -7.29 3.30 -5.70
N ASP A 40 -7.78 4.30 -4.96
CA ASP A 40 -7.03 5.54 -4.72
C ASP A 40 -5.81 5.29 -3.84
N ILE A 41 -5.95 4.41 -2.85
CA ILE A 41 -4.85 3.98 -1.99
C ILE A 41 -3.86 3.11 -2.78
N ARG A 42 -4.36 2.24 -3.68
CA ARG A 42 -3.50 1.45 -4.57
C ARG A 42 -2.70 2.35 -5.53
N LYS A 43 -3.33 3.37 -6.13
CA LYS A 43 -2.67 4.39 -6.95
C LYS A 43 -1.61 5.16 -6.16
N ALA A 44 -1.87 5.47 -4.89
CA ALA A 44 -0.94 6.17 -4.01
C ALA A 44 0.27 5.34 -3.56
N ALA A 45 0.19 4.01 -3.60
CA ALA A 45 1.20 3.14 -3.01
C ALA A 45 2.60 3.34 -3.60
N ALA A 46 2.75 3.28 -4.93
CA ALA A 46 4.04 3.48 -5.59
C ALA A 46 4.67 4.85 -5.30
N PRO A 47 4.01 6.00 -5.56
CA PRO A 47 4.61 7.31 -5.34
C PRO A 47 4.91 7.60 -3.86
N VAL A 48 4.12 7.07 -2.93
CA VAL A 48 4.36 7.28 -1.48
C VAL A 48 5.48 6.40 -0.96
N LEU A 49 5.55 5.13 -1.39
CA LEU A 49 6.41 4.12 -0.77
C LEU A 49 7.79 3.96 -1.43
N ARG A 50 7.96 4.30 -2.71
CA ARG A 50 9.19 3.98 -3.49
C ARG A 50 10.50 4.49 -2.86
N HIS A 51 10.46 5.61 -2.14
CA HIS A 51 11.61 6.20 -1.44
C HIS A 51 11.52 6.06 0.08
N ARG A 52 10.58 5.26 0.59
CA ARG A 52 10.33 5.04 2.02
C ARG A 52 10.57 3.61 2.45
N ILE A 53 11.01 2.76 1.55
CA ILE A 53 11.43 1.39 1.82
C ILE A 53 12.83 1.18 1.25
N SER A 54 13.64 0.39 1.94
CA SER A 54 14.99 0.04 1.50
C SER A 54 15.08 -1.46 1.27
N PRO A 55 15.17 -1.93 0.01
CA PRO A 55 15.55 -3.30 -0.30
C PRO A 55 16.92 -3.61 0.28
N ASN A 56 17.11 -4.85 0.73
CA ASN A 56 18.38 -5.32 1.25
C ASN A 56 19.32 -5.78 0.13
N PHE A 57 20.56 -6.15 0.49
CA PHE A 57 21.58 -6.58 -0.47
C PHE A 57 21.14 -7.81 -1.29
N GLN A 58 20.45 -8.77 -0.67
CA GLN A 58 19.93 -9.94 -1.38
C GLN A 58 18.91 -9.53 -2.45
N ALA A 59 17.95 -8.68 -2.10
CA ALA A 59 16.95 -8.18 -3.04
C ALA A 59 17.60 -7.44 -4.21
N GLN A 60 18.62 -6.62 -3.93
CA GLN A 60 19.40 -5.93 -4.96
C GLN A 60 20.16 -6.90 -5.87
N ALA A 61 20.77 -7.94 -5.31
CA ALA A 61 21.46 -8.98 -6.08
C ALA A 61 20.50 -9.79 -6.98
N GLU A 62 19.26 -9.97 -6.55
CA GLU A 62 18.16 -10.56 -7.35
C GLU A 62 17.55 -9.57 -8.36
N GLY A 63 18.06 -8.34 -8.43
CA GLY A 63 17.57 -7.29 -9.34
C GLY A 63 16.21 -6.71 -8.94
N LYS A 64 15.80 -6.83 -7.67
CA LYS A 64 14.53 -6.30 -7.17
C LYS A 64 14.67 -4.84 -6.73
N SER A 65 13.88 -3.98 -7.34
CA SER A 65 13.71 -2.59 -6.94
C SER A 65 12.69 -2.43 -5.81
N SER A 66 12.66 -1.24 -5.18
CA SER A 66 11.60 -0.88 -4.24
C SER A 66 10.21 -0.98 -4.89
N GLU A 67 10.08 -0.64 -6.17
CA GLU A 67 8.81 -0.70 -6.90
C GLU A 67 8.33 -2.14 -7.09
N ASP A 68 9.26 -3.08 -7.36
CA ASP A 68 8.94 -4.50 -7.44
C ASP A 68 8.39 -5.03 -6.12
N VAL A 69 9.03 -4.68 -5.00
CA VAL A 69 8.57 -5.10 -3.67
C VAL A 69 7.22 -4.49 -3.34
N ILE A 70 6.98 -3.22 -3.70
CA ILE A 70 5.65 -2.58 -3.53
C ILE A 70 4.59 -3.34 -4.32
N ALA A 71 4.87 -3.69 -5.58
CA ALA A 71 3.95 -4.45 -6.41
C ALA A 71 3.64 -5.83 -5.79
N MET A 72 4.66 -6.54 -5.30
CA MET A 72 4.48 -7.81 -4.59
C MET A 72 3.61 -7.66 -3.34
N VAL A 73 3.80 -6.57 -2.57
CA VAL A 73 2.99 -6.28 -1.38
C VAL A 73 1.54 -6.02 -1.77
N LEU A 74 1.28 -5.23 -2.82
CA LEU A 74 -0.08 -4.93 -3.29
C LEU A 74 -0.83 -6.15 -3.80
N GLN A 75 -0.11 -7.15 -4.33
CA GLN A 75 -0.67 -8.43 -4.75
C GLN A 75 -0.93 -9.36 -3.55
N ALA A 76 -0.04 -9.34 -2.55
CA ALA A 76 -0.13 -10.23 -1.39
C ALA A 76 -1.11 -9.74 -0.32
N VAL A 77 -1.43 -8.45 -0.28
CA VAL A 77 -2.41 -7.87 0.65
C VAL A 77 -3.78 -7.83 -0.03
N GLY A 78 -4.73 -8.59 0.53
CA GLY A 78 -6.12 -8.57 0.12
C GLY A 78 -6.83 -7.25 0.47
N GLU A 79 -8.01 -7.06 -0.08
CA GLU A 79 -8.86 -5.92 0.29
C GLU A 79 -9.34 -6.06 1.74
N ALA A 80 -9.49 -4.92 2.41
CA ALA A 80 -9.98 -4.92 3.78
C ALA A 80 -11.44 -5.35 3.79
N ASP A 81 -11.72 -6.50 4.41
CA ASP A 81 -13.08 -6.88 4.74
C ASP A 81 -13.59 -5.88 5.78
N ALA A 82 -14.75 -5.27 5.53
CA ALA A 82 -15.29 -4.21 6.37
C ALA A 82 -16.45 -4.73 7.23
N PRO A 83 -16.19 -5.52 8.29
CA PRO A 83 -17.25 -6.16 9.09
C PRO A 83 -18.17 -5.13 9.77
N LYS A 84 -17.68 -3.91 10.01
CA LYS A 84 -18.48 -2.80 10.55
C LYS A 84 -19.59 -2.32 9.60
N TYR A 85 -19.41 -2.51 8.29
CA TYR A 85 -20.35 -2.11 7.23
C TYR A 85 -20.99 -3.31 6.51
N SER A 86 -20.67 -4.53 6.95
CA SER A 86 -21.34 -5.73 6.46
C SER A 86 -22.81 -5.69 6.87
N PRO A 87 -23.77 -5.96 5.96
CA PRO A 87 -25.17 -6.06 6.35
C PRO A 87 -25.30 -7.15 7.40
N LYS A 88 -25.68 -6.76 8.63
CA LYS A 88 -26.04 -7.75 9.66
C LYS A 88 -27.17 -8.57 9.07
N ARG A 89 -26.91 -9.86 8.82
CA ARG A 89 -27.90 -10.83 8.38
C ARG A 89 -29.03 -10.77 9.41
N ARG A 90 -30.19 -10.18 9.06
CA ARG A 90 -31.37 -10.24 9.91
C ARG A 90 -31.82 -11.70 9.92
N LEU A 91 -31.83 -12.30 11.10
CA LEU A 91 -32.50 -13.58 11.36
C LEU A 91 -34.01 -13.36 11.32
#